data_AF-A0A7C1EPM4-F1
#
_entry.id   AF-A0A7C1EPM4-F1
#
_cell.length_a   1.000
_cell.length_b   1.000
_cell.length_c   1.000
_cell.angle_alpha   90.00
_cell.angle_beta   90.00
_cell.angle_gamma   90.00
#
_symmetry.space_group_name_H-M   'P 1'
#
loop_
_entity.id
_entity.type
_entity.pdbx_description
1 polymer ?
#
loop_
_entity_poly.entity_id
_entity_poly.type
_entity_poly.pdbx_seq_one_letter_code
_entity_poly.pdbx_strand_id
1 'polypeptide(L)'
;MPYKITVLKKMENPEFAEAYCGQGLSVCPCPAFEVGQEFVTEQDRPAHFCEWAWDDIYKYILMFRCGGNMTDTFNWMRDRNTMIACCSDGIRPVVFKIERIE
;
A
#
# COMPACT_ATOMS: atom_id res chain seq x y z
N MET A 1 -13.97 -6.12 11.91
CA MET A 1 -13.27 -4.85 12.22
C MET A 1 -12.90 -4.24 10.88
N PRO A 2 -13.48 -3.09 10.52
CA PRO A 2 -13.16 -2.44 9.26
C PRO A 2 -11.74 -1.85 9.26
N TYR A 3 -11.17 -1.76 8.07
CA TYR A 3 -9.87 -1.17 7.80
C TYR A 3 -10.04 -0.08 6.75
N LYS A 4 -9.34 1.04 6.94
CA LYS A 4 -9.22 2.09 5.94
C LYS A 4 -7.84 2.03 5.30
N ILE A 5 -7.80 2.08 3.98
CA ILE A 5 -6.57 2.20 3.21
C ILE A 5 -6.62 3.53 2.47
N THR A 6 -5.68 4.42 2.76
CA THR A 6 -5.55 5.73 2.11
C THR A 6 -4.28 5.76 1.26
N VAL A 7 -4.40 6.17 0.00
CA VAL A 7 -3.25 6.40 -0.88
C VAL A 7 -2.56 7.70 -0.48
N LEU A 8 -1.33 7.60 0.04
CA LEU A 8 -0.58 8.77 0.50
C LEU A 8 0.27 9.40 -0.60
N LYS A 9 0.95 8.57 -1.39
CA LYS A 9 1.93 9.05 -2.37
C LYS A 9 2.09 8.06 -3.52
N LYS A 10 2.21 8.59 -4.72
CA LYS A 10 2.65 7.84 -5.91
C LYS A 10 4.07 8.28 -6.24
N MET A 11 4.94 7.35 -6.56
CA MET A 11 6.35 7.60 -6.87
C MET A 11 6.69 6.98 -8.22
N GLU A 12 7.82 7.42 -8.77
CA GLU A 12 8.40 6.92 -10.01
C GLU A 12 9.91 6.96 -9.88
N ASN A 13 10.57 5.91 -10.38
CA ASN A 13 12.02 5.75 -10.40
C ASN A 13 12.46 5.64 -11.88
N PRO A 14 12.55 6.77 -12.61
CA PRO A 14 12.83 6.77 -14.04
C PRO A 14 14.18 6.13 -14.39
N GLU A 15 15.16 6.21 -13.50
CA GLU A 15 16.49 5.62 -13.67
C GLU A 15 16.44 4.10 -13.80
N PHE A 16 15.56 3.43 -13.04
CA PHE A 16 15.39 1.98 -13.14
C PHE A 16 14.62 1.60 -14.39
N ALA A 17 13.69 2.44 -14.82
CA ALA A 17 12.95 2.17 -16.03
C ALA A 17 13.81 2.34 -17.28
N GLU A 18 14.63 3.38 -17.35
CA GLU A 18 15.56 3.57 -18.47
C GLU A 18 16.55 2.40 -18.57
N ALA A 19 17.04 1.90 -17.43
CA ALA A 19 17.99 0.80 -17.39
C ALA A 19 17.38 -0.59 -17.66
N TYR A 20 16.14 -0.84 -17.22
CA TYR A 20 15.57 -2.21 -17.15
C TYR A 20 14.21 -2.40 -17.82
N CYS A 21 13.44 -1.34 -18.12
CA CYS A 21 12.17 -1.49 -18.81
C CYS A 21 12.34 -1.64 -20.33
N GLY A 22 11.33 -2.21 -20.99
CA GLY A 22 11.32 -2.35 -22.45
C GLY A 22 11.39 -0.98 -23.15
N GLN A 23 12.11 -0.94 -24.28
CA GLN A 23 12.23 0.27 -25.08
C GLN A 23 10.85 0.79 -25.50
N GLY A 24 10.61 2.09 -25.28
CA GLY A 24 9.34 2.76 -25.61
C GLY A 24 8.29 2.75 -24.48
N LEU A 25 8.59 2.19 -23.31
CA LEU A 25 7.74 2.43 -22.12
C LEU A 25 7.99 3.84 -21.58
N SER A 26 6.96 4.68 -21.62
CA SER A 26 6.95 5.88 -20.78
C SER A 26 6.65 5.45 -19.35
N VAL A 27 7.55 5.76 -18.42
CA VAL A 27 7.24 5.66 -17.00
C VAL A 27 6.21 6.70 -16.67
N CYS A 28 5.16 6.28 -15.99
CA CYS A 28 4.22 7.19 -15.37
C CYS A 28 3.89 6.67 -13.97
N PRO A 29 3.45 7.55 -13.05
CA PRO A 29 2.94 7.13 -11.76
C PRO A 29 1.82 6.10 -11.96
N CYS A 30 1.74 5.12 -11.06
CA CYS A 30 0.79 4.00 -11.18
C CYS A 30 -0.63 4.48 -11.53
N PRO A 31 -1.24 3.99 -12.64
CA PRO A 31 -2.56 4.45 -13.08
C PRO A 31 -3.72 3.87 -12.25
N ALA A 32 -3.45 2.86 -11.41
CA ALA A 32 -4.48 2.18 -10.64
C ALA A 32 -5.00 2.97 -9.43
N PHE A 33 -4.31 4.06 -9.05
CA PHE A 33 -4.60 4.79 -7.82
C PHE A 33 -4.52 6.30 -8.01
N GLU A 34 -5.28 7.05 -7.22
CA GLU A 34 -5.16 8.49 -7.08
C GLU A 34 -4.71 8.88 -5.67
N VAL A 35 -3.91 9.93 -5.53
CA VAL A 35 -3.46 10.39 -4.20
C VAL A 35 -4.67 10.92 -3.42
N GLY A 36 -4.81 10.49 -2.17
CA GLY A 36 -5.96 10.78 -1.32
C GLY A 36 -7.14 9.83 -1.51
N GLN A 37 -7.07 8.87 -2.45
CA GLN A 37 -8.09 7.85 -2.60
C GLN A 37 -8.17 6.99 -1.34
N GLU A 38 -9.40 6.70 -0.90
CA GLU A 38 -9.68 5.90 0.29
C GLU A 38 -10.47 4.65 -0.07
N PHE A 39 -10.13 3.55 0.58
CA PHE A 39 -10.84 2.28 0.48
C PHE A 39 -11.16 1.79 1.88
N VAL A 40 -12.37 1.28 2.07
CA VAL A 40 -12.80 0.67 3.33
C VAL A 40 -13.17 -0.78 3.07
N THR A 41 -12.63 -1.69 3.88
CA THR A 41 -12.94 -3.12 3.79
C THR A 41 -12.83 -3.79 5.15
N GLU A 42 -13.53 -4.91 5.36
CA GLU A 42 -13.44 -5.70 6.58
C GLU A 42 -12.57 -6.96 6.42
N GLN A 43 -12.50 -7.51 5.21
CA GLN A 43 -11.92 -8.84 5.02
C GLN A 43 -11.36 -9.04 3.62
N ASP A 44 -12.11 -8.64 2.60
CA ASP A 44 -11.73 -8.87 1.21
C ASP A 44 -11.00 -7.68 0.60
N ARG A 45 -10.34 -7.91 -0.53
CA ARG A 45 -9.78 -6.84 -1.34
C ARG A 45 -10.93 -5.88 -1.75
N PRO A 46 -10.80 -4.56 -1.52
CA PRO A 46 -11.81 -3.60 -1.98
C PRO A 46 -12.01 -3.68 -3.50
N ALA A 47 -13.24 -3.42 -3.95
CA ALA A 47 -13.51 -3.31 -5.38
C ALA A 47 -12.58 -2.27 -6.02
N HIS A 48 -12.07 -2.59 -7.21
CA HIS A 48 -11.11 -1.75 -7.95
C HIS A 48 -9.76 -1.50 -7.28
N PHE A 49 -9.44 -2.16 -6.17
CA PHE A 49 -8.09 -2.13 -5.61
C PHE A 49 -7.17 -3.05 -6.41
N CYS A 50 -5.97 -2.57 -6.77
CA CYS A 50 -4.98 -3.34 -7.53
C CYS A 50 -4.59 -4.64 -6.80
N GLU A 51 -4.65 -5.78 -7.50
CA GLU A 51 -4.39 -7.10 -6.91
C GLU A 51 -2.97 -7.26 -6.40
N TRP A 52 -1.99 -6.74 -7.13
CA TRP A 52 -0.59 -6.78 -6.73
C TRP A 52 -0.35 -5.99 -5.44
N ALA A 53 -0.83 -4.74 -5.41
CA ALA A 53 -0.72 -3.90 -4.23
C ALA A 53 -1.47 -4.49 -3.03
N TRP A 54 -2.56 -5.22 -3.26
CA TRP A 54 -3.30 -5.90 -2.20
C TRP A 54 -2.46 -6.99 -1.54
N ASP A 55 -1.85 -7.86 -2.34
CA ASP A 55 -1.01 -8.95 -1.83
C ASP A 55 0.13 -8.42 -0.96
N ASP A 56 0.78 -7.34 -1.40
CA ASP A 56 1.86 -6.68 -0.67
C ASP A 56 1.44 -6.21 0.74
N ILE A 57 0.24 -5.63 0.85
CA ILE A 57 -0.26 -5.04 2.10
C ILE A 57 -1.06 -6.02 2.96
N TYR A 58 -1.54 -7.13 2.39
CA TYR A 58 -2.46 -8.06 3.03
C TYR A 58 -1.91 -8.64 4.34
N LYS A 59 -0.59 -8.88 4.42
CA LYS A 59 0.08 -9.32 5.65
C LYS A 59 -0.13 -8.37 6.84
N TYR A 60 -0.23 -7.06 6.61
CA TYR A 60 -0.48 -6.09 7.68
C TYR A 60 -1.95 -6.10 8.12
N ILE A 61 -2.87 -6.33 7.17
CA ILE A 61 -4.29 -6.52 7.46
C ILE A 61 -4.47 -7.77 8.33
N LEU A 62 -3.81 -8.88 7.98
CA LEU A 62 -3.80 -10.10 8.78
C LEU A 62 -3.18 -9.90 10.17
N MET A 63 -2.05 -9.19 10.25
CA MET A 63 -1.43 -8.84 11.54
C MET A 63 -2.41 -8.08 12.44
N PHE A 64 -3.07 -7.04 11.93
CA PHE A 64 -4.07 -6.29 12.70
C PHE A 64 -5.27 -7.15 13.10
N ARG A 65 -5.71 -8.07 12.23
CA ARG A 65 -6.81 -9.01 12.50
C ARG A 65 -6.48 -9.99 13.63
N CYS A 66 -5.23 -10.41 13.75
CA CYS A 66 -4.75 -11.25 14.85
C CYS A 66 -4.48 -10.46 16.15
N GLY A 67 -4.81 -9.16 16.19
CA GLY A 67 -4.55 -8.29 17.34
C GLY A 67 -3.10 -7.79 17.44
N GLY A 68 -2.24 -8.13 16.47
CA GLY A 68 -0.87 -7.65 16.38
C GLY A 68 -0.80 -6.20 15.90
N ASN A 69 0.33 -5.54 16.17
CA ASN A 69 0.61 -4.20 15.69
C ASN A 69 2.12 -3.94 15.61
N MET A 70 2.51 -2.95 14.82
CA MET A 70 3.93 -2.61 14.61
C MET A 70 4.54 -1.77 15.73
N THR A 71 3.72 -1.24 16.66
CA THR A 71 4.19 -0.43 17.80
C THR A 71 4.76 -1.33 18.89
N ASP A 72 4.02 -2.31 19.38
CA ASP A 72 4.47 -3.16 20.48
C ASP A 72 5.54 -4.15 20.04
N THR A 73 5.41 -4.70 18.83
CA THR A 73 6.29 -5.78 18.37
C THR A 73 7.65 -5.26 17.94
N PHE A 74 7.70 -4.09 17.31
CA PHE A 74 8.92 -3.57 16.67
C PHE A 74 9.24 -2.12 17.01
N ASN A 75 8.41 -1.42 17.78
CA ASN A 75 8.51 0.03 18.01
C ASN A 75 8.66 0.83 16.70
N TRP A 76 8.02 0.35 15.63
CA TRP A 76 8.17 0.88 14.28
C TRP A 76 7.14 1.97 13.95
N MET A 77 5.88 1.70 14.30
CA MET A 77 4.78 2.66 14.12
C MET A 77 4.47 3.37 15.44
N ARG A 78 4.14 4.67 15.38
CA ARG A 78 3.78 5.46 16.56
C ARG A 78 2.46 5.00 17.19
N ASP A 79 1.50 4.61 16.36
CA ASP A 79 0.15 4.27 16.76
C ASP A 79 -0.16 2.79 16.45
N ARG A 80 -0.83 2.11 17.39
CA ARG A 80 -1.11 0.67 17.32
C ARG A 80 -2.08 0.30 16.18
N ASN A 81 -2.85 1.25 15.68
CA ASN A 81 -3.87 1.05 14.67
C ASN A 81 -3.39 1.47 13.27
N THR A 82 -2.15 1.94 13.12
CA THR A 82 -1.66 2.50 11.85
C THR A 82 -0.46 1.73 11.31
N MET A 83 -0.43 1.51 10.00
CA MET A 83 0.74 1.01 9.27
C MET A 83 0.97 1.77 7.97
N ILE A 84 2.21 2.12 7.67
CA ILE A 84 2.61 2.60 6.34
C ILE A 84 3.22 1.44 5.57
N ALA A 85 2.65 1.15 4.40
CA ALA A 85 3.11 0.10 3.51
C ALA A 85 3.13 0.62 2.06
N CYS A 86 3.71 -0.14 1.14
CA CYS A 86 3.74 0.23 -0.26
C CYS A 86 3.50 -0.96 -1.19
N CYS A 87 3.08 -0.63 -2.41
CA CYS A 87 3.21 -1.53 -3.56
C CYS A 87 4.70 -1.77 -3.82
N SER A 88 5.08 -3.04 -3.96
CA SER A 88 6.45 -3.50 -4.17
C SER A 88 6.97 -3.28 -5.60
N ASP A 89 6.18 -2.63 -6.47
CA ASP A 89 6.62 -2.17 -7.79
C ASP A 89 7.79 -1.19 -7.64
N GLY A 90 9.01 -1.67 -7.91
CA GLY A 90 10.24 -0.89 -7.80
C GLY A 90 10.40 0.22 -8.84
N ILE A 91 9.56 0.24 -9.89
CA ILE A 91 9.57 1.30 -10.91
C ILE A 91 8.61 2.42 -10.53
N ARG A 92 7.43 2.08 -10.03
CA ARG A 92 6.38 3.06 -9.70
C ARG A 92 5.64 2.72 -8.40
N PRO A 93 6.34 2.73 -7.25
CA PRO A 93 5.75 2.34 -5.99
C PRO A 93 4.66 3.32 -5.55
N VAL A 94 3.65 2.79 -4.89
CA VAL A 94 2.55 3.56 -4.29
C VAL A 94 2.55 3.32 -2.80
N VAL A 95 2.52 4.39 -2.02
CA VAL A 95 2.55 4.35 -0.55
C VAL A 95 1.12 4.47 -0.02
N PHE A 96 0.78 3.57 0.89
CA PHE A 96 -0.53 3.48 1.52
C PHE A 96 -0.40 3.68 3.03
N LYS A 97 -1.39 4.35 3.62
CA LYS A 97 -1.68 4.29 5.05
C LYS A 97 -2.79 3.28 5.26
N ILE A 98 -2.56 2.31 6.13
CA ILE A 98 -3.54 1.31 6.55
C ILE A 98 -3.91 1.65 7.99
N GLU A 99 -5.20 1.78 8.25
CA GLU A 99 -5.75 2.12 9.56
C GLU A 99 -6.79 1.08 9.97
N ARG A 100 -6.69 0.57 11.19
CA ARG A 100 -7.78 -0.17 11.83
C ARG A 100 -8.82 0.82 12.34
N ILE A 101 -10.07 0.65 11.91
CA ILE A 101 -11.21 1.45 12.36
C ILE A 101 -11.92 0.65 13.46
N GLU A 102 -12.18 1.30 14.59
CA GLU A 102 -12.99 0.76 15.69
C GLU A 102 -14.48 1.07 15.49
#